data_AF-A0A7C3HTC6-F1
#
_entry.id   AF-A0A7C3HTC6-F1
#
_cell.length_a   1.000
_cell.length_b   1.000
_cell.length_c   1.000
_cell.angle_alpha   90.00
_cell.angle_beta   90.00
_cell.angle_gamma   90.00
#
_symmetry.space_group_name_H-M   'P 1'
#
loop_
_entity.id
_entity.type
_entity.pdbx_description
1 polymer ?
#
loop_
_entity_poly.entity_id
_entity_poly.type
_entity_poly.pdbx_seq_one_letter_code
_entity_poly.pdbx_strand_id
1 'polypeptide(L)'
;MTGVWALVNAAIAYVGWLGAEPDLANLRRLLWINAGLDVLYVAVGLGLWMRPRPMLKGFGLAIAIQGLFLFFFDLLHALQI
;
A
#
# COMPACT_ATOMS: atom_id res chain seq x y z
N MET A 1 0.43 12.23 12.41
CA MET A 1 1.17 11.20 11.65
C MET A 1 2.31 10.71 12.55
N THR A 2 2.45 9.40 12.75
CA THR A 2 3.50 8.86 13.65
C THR A 2 4.88 8.97 12.99
N GLY A 3 5.94 9.21 13.77
CA GLY A 3 7.30 9.41 13.24
C GLY A 3 7.85 8.22 12.44
N VAL A 4 7.36 7.01 12.71
CA VAL A 4 7.71 5.79 11.94
C VAL A 4 7.25 5.90 10.49
N TRP A 5 6.02 6.37 10.24
CA TRP A 5 5.51 6.54 8.88
C TRP A 5 6.27 7.62 8.11
N ALA A 6 6.72 8.69 8.78
CA ALA A 6 7.55 9.71 8.15
C ALA A 6 8.89 9.12 7.68
N LEU A 7 9.52 8.25 8.47
CA LEU A 7 10.76 7.57 8.10
C LEU A 7 10.57 6.62 6.90
N VAL A 8 9.49 5.83 6.89
CA VAL A 8 9.18 4.94 5.76
C VAL A 8 9.01 5.75 4.48
N ASN A 9 8.22 6.83 4.51
CA ASN A 9 8.04 7.71 3.36
C ASN A 9 9.34 8.36 2.90
N ALA A 10 10.18 8.81 3.83
CA ALA A 10 11.49 9.39 3.50
C ALA A 10 12.42 8.37 2.82
N ALA A 11 12.41 7.11 3.28
CA ALA A 11 13.19 6.05 2.67
C ALA A 11 12.71 5.73 1.24
N ILE A 12 11.38 5.60 1.04
CA ILE A 12 10.79 5.38 -0.28
C ILE A 12 11.14 6.54 -1.22
N ALA A 13 10.97 7.79 -0.77
CA ALA A 13 11.29 8.98 -1.55
C ALA A 13 12.78 9.06 -1.91
N TYR A 14 13.68 8.75 -0.96
CA TYR A 14 15.12 8.75 -1.20
C TYR A 14 15.53 7.68 -2.22
N VAL A 15 14.99 6.47 -2.11
CA VAL A 15 15.23 5.41 -3.10
C VAL A 15 14.70 5.81 -4.48
N GLY A 16 13.50 6.40 -4.53
CA GLY A 16 12.92 6.92 -5.77
C GLY A 16 13.75 8.03 -6.42
N TRP A 17 14.34 8.91 -5.61
CA TRP A 17 15.20 10.00 -6.10
C TRP A 17 16.52 9.48 -6.69
N LEU A 18 17.09 8.41 -6.14
CA LEU A 18 18.31 7.81 -6.66
C LEU A 18 18.09 6.89 -7.88
N GLY A 19 16.84 6.53 -8.17
CA GLY A 19 16.47 5.64 -9.27
C GLY A 19 16.50 6.34 -10.64
N ALA A 20 16.87 5.60 -11.68
CA ALA A 20 16.58 6.00 -13.06
C ALA A 20 15.07 5.88 -13.34
N GLU A 21 14.56 6.61 -14.34
CA GLU A 21 13.16 6.46 -14.75
C GLU A 21 12.88 4.99 -15.10
N PRO A 22 11.85 4.37 -14.49
CA PRO A 22 11.55 2.98 -14.74
C PRO A 22 11.00 2.81 -16.16
N ASP A 23 11.51 1.80 -16.86
CA ASP A 23 10.90 1.32 -18.09
C ASP A 23 9.44 0.90 -17.83
N LEU A 24 8.53 1.18 -18.77
CA LEU A 24 7.10 0.94 -18.63
C LEU A 24 6.78 -0.52 -18.33
N ALA A 25 7.53 -1.47 -18.91
CA ALA A 25 7.36 -2.89 -18.63
C ALA A 25 7.71 -3.24 -17.17
N ASN A 26 8.78 -2.63 -16.64
CA ASN A 26 9.17 -2.80 -15.24
C ASN A 26 8.18 -2.13 -14.29
N LEU A 27 7.70 -0.93 -14.63
CA LEU A 27 6.67 -0.23 -13.86
C LEU A 27 5.38 -1.04 -13.80
N ARG A 28 4.91 -1.58 -14.93
CA ARG A 28 3.73 -2.44 -14.97
C ARG A 28 3.89 -3.67 -14.08
N ARG A 29 5.06 -4.33 -14.11
CA ARG A 29 5.35 -5.46 -13.23
C ARG A 29 5.32 -5.07 -11.75
N LEU A 30 5.88 -3.91 -11.40
CA LEU A 30 5.87 -3.39 -10.03
C LEU A 30 4.44 -3.11 -9.55
N LEU A 31 3.60 -2.48 -10.38
CA LEU A 31 2.20 -2.21 -10.04
C LEU A 31 1.40 -3.50 -9.79
N TRP A 32 1.63 -4.55 -10.58
CA TRP A 32 1.00 -5.86 -10.32
C TRP A 32 1.46 -6.50 -9.01
N ILE A 33 2.74 -6.37 -8.67
CA ILE A 33 3.26 -6.85 -7.39
C ILE A 33 2.62 -6.06 -6.24
N ASN A 34 2.56 -4.73 -6.35
CA ASN A 34 1.94 -3.89 -5.31
C ASN A 34 0.46 -4.18 -5.15
N ALA A 35 -0.31 -4.30 -6.24
CA ALA A 35 -1.71 -4.67 -6.17
C ALA A 35 -1.91 -6.03 -5.45
N GLY A 36 -1.00 -6.99 -5.63
CA GLY A 36 -0.98 -8.23 -4.85
C GLY A 36 -0.69 -8.01 -3.36
N LEU A 37 0.25 -7.14 -3.02
CA LEU A 37 0.58 -6.77 -1.63
C LEU A 37 -0.58 -6.02 -0.96
N ASP A 38 -1.32 -5.20 -1.69
CA ASP A 38 -2.48 -4.47 -1.15
C ASP A 38 -3.59 -5.41 -0.73
N VAL A 39 -3.79 -6.53 -1.45
CA VAL A 39 -4.73 -7.58 -1.02
C VAL A 39 -4.34 -8.13 0.36
N LEU A 40 -3.04 -8.39 0.58
CA LEU A 40 -2.54 -8.82 1.89
C LEU A 40 -2.73 -7.72 2.94
N TYR A 41 -2.50 -6.47 2.58
CA TYR A 41 -2.66 -5.32 3.47
C TYR A 41 -4.12 -5.14 3.93
N VAL A 42 -5.08 -5.24 2.99
CA VAL A 42 -6.52 -5.23 3.30
C VAL A 42 -6.89 -6.42 4.17
N ALA A 43 -6.39 -7.63 3.87
CA ALA A 43 -6.66 -8.82 4.68
C ALA A 43 -6.19 -8.66 6.12
N VAL A 44 -5.01 -8.05 6.35
CA VAL A 44 -4.51 -7.71 7.69
C VAL A 44 -5.44 -6.69 8.37
N GLY A 45 -5.88 -5.65 7.67
CA GLY A 45 -6.84 -4.66 8.18
C GLY A 45 -8.15 -5.31 8.64
N LEU A 46 -8.72 -6.19 7.81
CA LEU A 46 -9.92 -6.95 8.15
C LEU A 46 -9.68 -7.90 9.35
N GLY A 47 -8.52 -8.56 9.42
CA GLY A 47 -8.14 -9.40 10.55
C GLY A 47 -8.02 -8.61 11.87
N LEU A 48 -7.59 -7.35 11.81
CA LEU A 48 -7.57 -6.43 12.97
C LEU A 48 -8.98 -5.93 13.33
N TRP A 49 -9.80 -5.63 12.33
CA TRP A 49 -11.20 -5.21 12.51
C TRP A 49 -12.01 -6.25 13.30
N MET A 50 -11.74 -7.54 13.09
CA MET A 50 -12.45 -8.62 13.77
C MET A 50 -12.04 -8.78 15.25
N ARG A 51 -10.99 -8.08 15.72
CA ARG A 51 -10.54 -8.20 17.11
C ARG A 51 -11.51 -7.48 18.06
N PRO A 52 -11.70 -7.99 19.29
CA PRO A 52 -12.66 -7.42 20.24
C PRO A 52 -12.23 -6.05 20.81
N ARG A 53 -10.94 -5.71 20.75
CA ARG A 53 -10.42 -4.45 21.28
C ARG A 53 -10.84 -3.26 20.39
N PRO A 54 -11.57 -2.26 20.89
CA PRO A 54 -12.08 -1.15 20.07
C PRO A 54 -11.00 -0.40 19.28
N MET A 55 -9.82 -0.21 19.87
CA MET A 55 -8.68 0.42 19.21
C MET A 55 -8.20 -0.37 17.98
N LEU A 56 -8.11 -1.70 18.10
CA LEU A 56 -7.73 -2.56 16.97
C LEU A 56 -8.80 -2.58 15.88
N LYS A 57 -10.08 -2.42 16.24
CA LYS A 57 -11.16 -2.27 15.26
C LYS A 57 -11.01 -1.01 14.43
N GLY A 58 -10.77 0.13 15.09
CA GLY A 58 -10.56 1.41 14.43
C GLY A 58 -9.35 1.38 13.49
N PHE A 59 -8.21 0.83 13.96
CA PHE A 59 -7.04 0.66 13.11
C PHE A 59 -7.27 -0.31 11.96
N GLY A 60 -7.96 -1.44 12.21
CA GLY A 60 -8.32 -2.39 11.18
C GLY A 60 -9.16 -1.77 10.07
N LEU A 61 -10.15 -0.93 10.42
CA LEU A 61 -10.94 -0.17 9.44
C LEU A 61 -10.06 0.74 8.60
N ALA A 62 -9.23 1.55 9.27
CA ALA A 62 -8.40 2.53 8.60
C ALA A 62 -7.43 1.86 7.62
N ILE A 63 -6.82 0.74 8.03
CA ILE A 63 -5.93 -0.08 7.19
C ILE A 63 -6.71 -0.68 6.02
N ALA A 64 -7.90 -1.24 6.24
CA ALA A 64 -8.70 -1.84 5.18
C ALA A 64 -9.15 -0.82 4.12
N ILE A 65 -9.63 0.36 4.55
CA ILE A 65 -10.03 1.43 3.63
C ILE A 65 -8.82 1.97 2.87
N GLN A 66 -7.70 2.21 3.56
CA GLN A 66 -6.46 2.67 2.93
C GLN A 66 -5.95 1.65 1.91
N GLY A 67 -5.91 0.36 2.27
CA GLY A 67 -5.47 -0.71 1.38
C GLY A 67 -6.37 -0.90 0.17
N LEU A 68 -7.68 -0.75 0.32
CA LEU A 68 -8.60 -0.81 -0.82
C LEU A 68 -8.34 0.31 -1.81
N PHE A 69 -8.09 1.53 -1.32
CA PHE A 69 -7.72 2.65 -2.19
C PHE A 69 -6.43 2.36 -2.96
N LEU A 70 -5.37 1.89 -2.28
CA LEU A 70 -4.09 1.55 -2.90
C LEU A 70 -4.25 0.43 -3.94
N PHE A 71 -4.98 -0.62 -3.61
CA PHE A 71 -5.27 -1.73 -4.53
C PHE A 71 -5.89 -1.25 -5.84
N PHE A 72 -6.95 -0.44 -5.77
CA PHE A 72 -7.60 0.07 -6.98
C PHE A 72 -6.70 1.03 -7.74
N PHE A 73 -5.94 1.86 -7.03
CA PHE A 73 -4.97 2.75 -7.66
C PHE A 73 -3.96 1.93 -8.47
N ASP A 74 -3.27 0.97 -7.86
CA ASP A 74 -2.23 0.20 -8.54
C ASP A 74 -2.78 -0.72 -9.63
N LEU A 75 -3.94 -1.34 -9.39
CA LEU A 75 -4.60 -2.19 -10.39
C LEU A 75 -5.02 -1.40 -11.63
N LEU A 76 -5.66 -0.26 -11.47
CA LEU A 76 -6.12 0.56 -12.61
C LEU A 76 -4.92 1.08 -13.42
N HIS A 77 -3.83 1.50 -12.76
CA HIS A 77 -2.62 1.92 -13.45
C HIS A 77 -1.92 0.75 -14.17
N ALA A 78 -1.86 -0.44 -13.56
CA ALA A 78 -1.28 -1.64 -14.17
C ALA A 78 -2.04 -2.14 -15.41
N LEU A 79 -3.34 -1.84 -15.48
CA LEU A 79 -4.22 -2.16 -16.62
C LEU A 79 -4.14 -1.10 -17.73
N GLN A 80 -3.87 0.16 -17.38
CA GLN A 80 -3.81 1.28 -18.32
C GLN A 80 -2.48 1.33 -19.08
N ILE A 81 -1.37 0.92 -18.45
CA ILE A 81 -0.02 0.87 -19.03
C ILE A 81 0.23 -0.49 -19.70
#